data_AF-A0A6F9EFQ7-F1
#
_entry.id   AF-A0A6F9EFQ7-F1
#
_cell.length_a   1.000
_cell.length_b   1.000
_cell.length_c   1.000
_cell.angle_alpha   90.00
_cell.angle_beta   90.00
_cell.angle_gamma   90.00
#
_symmetry.space_group_name_H-M   'P 1'
#
loop_
_entity.id
_entity.type
_entity.pdbx_description
1 polymer ?
#
loop_
_entity_poly.entity_id
_entity_poly.type
_entity_poly.pdbx_seq_one_letter_code
_entity_poly.pdbx_strand_id
1 'polypeptide(L)' 'MPHYKVEVPDDLFPGVRPQDIVLLAIVWVPEDPLRATVNLQEPLIVDIRGHRGLQWVPAESSYSLRDPLFPCRPEAVGV' A
#
# COMPACT_ATOMS: atom_id res chain seq x y z
N MET A 1 2.19 -5.18 6.41
CA MET A 1 1.52 -6.20 5.58
C MET A 1 2.56 -7.13 4.96
N PRO A 2 2.98 -8.19 5.66
CA PRO A 2 4.15 -9.00 5.29
C PRO A 2 4.00 -9.79 3.97
N HIS A 3 2.76 -10.04 3.53
CA HIS A 3 2.45 -10.82 2.33
C HIS A 3 1.92 -9.96 1.17
N TYR A 4 2.03 -8.63 1.27
CA TYR A 4 1.65 -7.74 0.18
C TYR A 4 2.57 -7.96 -1.02
N LYS A 5 1.98 -8.12 -2.20
CA LYS A 5 2.69 -8.23 -3.48
C LYS A 5 1.95 -7.42 -4.52
N VAL A 6 2.71 -6.81 -5.42
CA VAL A 6 2.16 -6.07 -6.54
C VAL A 6 3.05 -6.31 -7.76
N GLU A 7 2.43 -6.56 -8.91
CA GLU A 7 3.12 -6.66 -10.19
C GLU A 7 3.04 -5.30 -10.87
N VAL A 8 4.19 -4.65 -11.05
CA VAL A 8 4.28 -3.33 -11.66
C VAL A 8 4.57 -3.50 -13.15
N PRO A 9 3.72 -2.98 -14.05
CA PRO A 9 3.99 -3.01 -15.49
C PRO A 9 5.31 -2.29 -15.87
N ASP A 10 6.10 -2.91 -16.74
CA ASP A 10 7.41 -2.38 -17.18
C ASP A 10 7.31 -1.02 -17.90
N ASP A 11 6.17 -0.73 -18.53
CA ASP A 11 5.90 0.51 -19.26
C ASP A 11 5.71 1.72 -18.35
N LEU A 12 5.35 1.52 -17.09
CA LEU A 12 5.31 2.60 -16.08
C LEU A 12 6.71 3.12 -15.74
N PHE A 13 7.71 2.24 -15.80
CA PHE A 13 9.10 2.53 -15.42
C PHE A 13 10.11 1.88 -16.38
N PRO A 14 10.13 2.28 -17.66
CA PRO A 14 10.96 1.64 -18.67
C PRO A 14 12.45 1.80 -18.34
N GLY A 15 13.16 0.68 -18.26
CA GLY A 15 14.60 0.63 -17.99
C GLY A 15 15.00 0.88 -16.53
N VAL A 16 14.04 1.03 -15.61
CA VAL A 16 14.31 1.15 -14.18
C VAL A 16 14.55 -0.23 -13.58
N ARG A 17 15.54 -0.34 -12.70
CA ARG A 17 15.85 -1.61 -12.03
C ARG A 17 14.96 -1.75 -10.79
N PRO A 18 14.48 -2.96 -10.44
CA PRO A 18 13.58 -3.16 -9.29
C PRO A 18 14.12 -2.61 -7.96
N GLN A 19 15.44 -2.66 -7.75
CA GLN A 19 16.10 -2.13 -6.55
C GLN A 19 16.08 -0.59 -6.43
N ASP A 20 15.77 0.11 -7.52
CA ASP A 20 15.62 1.56 -7.55
C ASP A 20 14.13 1.98 -7.42
N ILE A 21 13.23 1.01 -7.22
CA ILE A 21 11.81 1.24 -6.96
C ILE A 21 11.54 1.17 -5.45
N VAL A 22 10.84 2.17 -4.94
CA VAL A 22 10.24 2.19 -3.61
C VAL A 22 8.73 2.06 -3.75
N LEU A 23 8.17 1.18 -2.93
CA LEU A 23 6.74 0.90 -2.85
C LEU A 23 6.19 1.45 -1.54
N LEU A 24 5.20 2.33 -1.61
CA LEU A 24 4.56 2.95 -0.46
C LEU A 24 3.04 2.75 -0.54
N ALA A 25 2.39 2.77 0.62
CA ALA A 25 0.94 2.69 0.73
C ALA A 25 0.42 3.91 1.51
N ILE A 26 -0.78 4.37 1.18
CA ILE A 26 -1.41 5.51 1.83
C ILE A 26 -2.19 5.02 3.04
N VAL A 27 -1.95 5.63 4.21
CA VAL A 27 -2.66 5.34 5.45
C VAL A 27 -3.69 6.42 5.71
N TRP A 28 -4.94 6.00 5.92
CA TRP A 28 -5.97 6.83 6.52
C TRP A 28 -5.86 6.76 8.04
N VAL A 29 -5.66 7.91 8.66
CA VAL A 29 -5.50 8.05 10.12
C VAL A 29 -6.75 8.73 10.69
N PRO A 30 -7.64 8.00 11.38
CA PRO A 30 -8.77 8.58 12.12
C PRO A 30 -8.33 9.17 13.46
N GLU A 31 -9.31 9.72 14.20
CA GLU A 31 -9.12 10.26 15.56
C GLU A 31 -8.49 9.24 16.52
N ASP A 32 -8.92 7.97 16.47
CA ASP A 32 -8.25 6.86 17.16
C ASP A 32 -7.26 6.18 16.21
N PRO A 33 -5.93 6.39 16.35
CA PRO A 33 -4.94 5.86 15.42
C PRO A 33 -4.93 4.33 15.33
N LEU A 34 -5.42 3.61 16.34
CA LEU A 34 -5.51 2.15 16.31
C LEU A 34 -6.55 1.63 15.30
N ARG A 35 -7.44 2.51 14.83
CA ARG A 35 -8.42 2.24 13.77
C ARG A 35 -7.91 2.64 12.38
N ALA A 36 -6.63 2.99 12.25
CA ALA A 36 -6.05 3.35 10.96
C ALA A 36 -6.19 2.22 9.94
N THR A 37 -6.42 2.60 8.68
CA THR A 37 -6.51 1.68 7.56
C THR A 37 -5.50 2.06 6.49
N VAL A 38 -4.97 1.08 5.78
CA VAL A 38 -4.05 1.26 4.65
C VAL A 38 -4.74 0.90 3.34
N ASN A 39 -4.52 1.73 2.30
CA ASN A 39 -4.91 1.41 0.94
C ASN A 39 -3.84 0.54 0.29
N LEU A 40 -4.14 -0.74 0.10
CA LEU A 40 -3.26 -1.71 -0.56
C LEU A 40 -3.64 -1.93 -2.03
N GLN A 41 -4.81 -1.46 -2.44
CA GLN A 41 -5.28 -1.56 -3.82
C GLN A 41 -4.52 -0.60 -4.73
N GLU A 42 -4.13 0.58 -4.25
CA GLU A 42 -3.57 1.65 -5.07
C GLU A 42 -2.23 2.16 -4.51
N PRO A 43 -1.13 1.42 -4.72
CA PRO A 43 0.16 1.79 -4.17
C PRO A 43 0.76 3.03 -4.85
N LEU A 44 1.62 3.72 -4.10
CA LEU A 44 2.56 4.69 -4.64
C LEU A 44 3.85 3.96 -5.05
N ILE A 45 4.26 4.16 -6.29
CA ILE A 45 5.46 3.56 -6.88
C ILE A 45 6.40 4.71 -7.22
N VAL A 46 7.62 4.65 -6.69
CA VAL A 46 8.61 5.73 -6.81
C VAL A 46 9.93 5.18 -7.34
N ASP A 47 10.37 5.68 -8.50
CA ASP A 47 11.75 5.53 -8.97
C ASP A 47 12.61 6.61 -8.30
N ILE A 48 13.48 6.18 -7.40
CA ILE A 48 14.32 7.08 -6.60
C ILE A 48 15.46 7.71 -7.40
N ARG A 49 15.86 7.09 -8.52
CA ARG A 49 16.94 7.61 -9.38
C ARG A 49 16.42 8.53 -10.46
N GLY A 50 15.26 8.21 -11.02
CA GLY A 50 14.57 9.03 -12.01
C GLY A 50 13.74 10.16 -11.41
N HIS A 51 13.63 10.24 -10.08
CA HIS A 51 12.83 11.24 -9.36
C HIS A 51 11.36 11.28 -9.84
N ARG A 52 10.81 10.11 -10.20
CA ARG A 52 9.44 9.97 -10.70
C ARG A 52 8.63 9.11 -9.75
N GLY A 53 7.46 9.59 -9.36
CA GLY A 53 6.50 8.84 -8.57
C GLY A 53 5.11 8.90 -9.20
N LEU A 54 4.33 7.84 -9.01
CA LEU A 54 2.92 7.80 -9.40
C LEU A 54 2.11 6.97 -8.40
N GLN A 55 0.83 7.26 -8.26
CA GLN A 55 -0.13 6.35 -7.64
C GLN A 55 -0.72 5.48 -8.73
N TRP A 56 -0.52 4.17 -8.62
CA TRP A 56 -0.99 3.22 -9.63
C TRP A 56 -2.27 2.55 -9.18
N VAL A 57 -3.24 2.45 -10.08
CA VAL A 57 -4.47 1.68 -9.88
C VAL A 57 -4.37 0.44 -10.78
N PRO A 58 -4.13 -0.76 -10.22
CA PRO A 58 -4.14 -2.00 -10.98
C PRO A 58 -5.52 -2.26 -11.60
N ALA A 59 -5.55 -2.83 -12.81
CA ALA A 59 -6.81 -3.23 -13.45
C ALA A 59 -7.53 -4.33 -12.65
N GLU A 60 -6.77 -5.21 -12.03
CA GLU A 60 -7.24 -6.26 -11.13
C GLU A 60 -6.41 -6.25 -9.84
N SER A 61 -7.08 -6.34 -8.69
CA SER A 61 -6.43 -6.43 -7.38
C SER A 61 -7.32 -7.20 -6.42
N SER A 62 -6.72 -8.07 -5.60
CA SER A 62 -7.41 -8.78 -4.51
C SER A 62 -7.37 -8.02 -3.19
N TYR A 63 -6.68 -6.87 -3.15
CA TYR A 63 -6.51 -6.05 -1.95
C TYR A 63 -7.63 -5.03 -1.78
N SER A 64 -7.82 -4.57 -0.54
CA SER A 64 -8.84 -3.58 -0.20
C SER A 64 -8.28 -2.16 -0.23
N LEU A 65 -9.17 -1.18 -0.44
CA LEU A 65 -8.88 0.24 -0.20
C LEU A 65 -8.71 0.55 1.29
N ARG A 66 -9.23 -0.31 2.19
CA ARG A 66 -9.22 -0.11 3.64
C ARG A 66 -8.91 -1.40 4.38
N ASP A 67 -7.66 -1.82 4.33
CA ASP A 67 -7.15 -2.90 5.17
C ASP A 67 -6.79 -2.35 6.56
N PRO A 68 -7.22 -2.96 7.68
CA PRO A 68 -6.82 -2.53 9.02
C PRO A 68 -5.30 -2.54 9.19
N LEU A 69 -4.70 -1.43 9.62
CA LEU A 69 -3.26 -1.34 9.80
C LEU A 69 -2.78 -2.14 11.03
N PHE A 70 -3.64 -2.19 12.05
CA PHE A 70 -3.42 -2.91 13.29
C PHE A 70 -4.38 -4.11 13.37
N PRO A 71 -3.97 -5.21 14.02
CA PRO A 71 -4.90 -6.31 14.29
C PRO A 71 -6.07 -5.81 15.12
N CYS A 72 -7.30 -6.21 14.76
CA CYS A 72 -8.45 -5.97 15.62
C CYS A 72 -8.16 -6.57 17.00
N ARG A 73 -8.12 -5.72 18.03
CA ARG A 73 -8.15 -6.19 19.40
C ARG A 73 -9.49 -6.92 19.58
N PRO A 74 -9.53 -8.18 20.03
CA PRO A 74 -10.78 -8.76 20.48
C PRO A 74 -11.34 -7.78 21.52
N GLU A 75 -12.57 -7.32 21.31
CA GLU A 75 -13.27 -6.47 22.26
C GLU A 75 -13.06 -7.07 23.64
N ALA A 76 -12.68 -6.25 24.63
CA ALA A 76 -12.70 -6.69 26.01
C ALA A 76 -14.10 -7.23 26.26
N VAL A 77 -14.22 -8.56 26.32
CA VAL A 77 -15.47 -9.25 26.65
C VAL A 77 -15.92 -8.63 27.97
N GLY A 78 -16.95 -7.79 27.89
CA GLY A 78 -17.57 -7.22 29.06
C GLY A 78 -18.07 -8.38 29.90
N VAL A 79 -17.43 -8.56 31.06
CA VAL A 79 -17.91 -9.39 32.17
C VAL A 79 -18.94 -8.58 32.95
#